data_AF-A0A2M9ZP30-F1
#
_entry.id   AF-A0A2M9ZP30-F1
#
_cell.length_a   1.000
_cell.length_b   1.000
_cell.length_c   1.000
_cell.angle_alpha   90.00
_cell.angle_beta   90.00
_cell.angle_gamma   90.00
#
_symmetry.space_group_name_H-M   'P 1'
#
loop_
_entity.id
_entity.type
_entity.pdbx_description
1 polymer ?
#
loop_
_entity_poly.entity_id
_entity_poly.type
_entity_poly.pdbx_seq_one_letter_code
_entity_poly.pdbx_strand_id
1 'polypeptide(L)' 'MAELLDRVDGLIPLVGGIYTSLLGFGIIKPKMKSKEHEEKFIKFKPIFKISGIFLIFWGLVQLLGLLGHH' A
#
# COMPACT_ATOMS: atom_id res chain seq x y z
N MET A 1 14.09 19.62 -8.83
CA MET A 1 12.69 19.59 -8.36
C MET A 1 11.90 18.46 -9.02
N ALA A 2 11.91 18.32 -10.34
CA ALA A 2 11.24 17.22 -11.06
C ALA A 2 11.71 15.81 -10.62
N GLU A 3 13.03 15.59 -10.55
CA GLU A 3 13.60 14.30 -10.16
C GLU A 3 13.25 13.86 -8.72
N LEU A 4 13.02 14.84 -7.82
CA LEU A 4 12.61 14.58 -6.44
C LEU A 4 11.12 14.22 -6.37
N LEU A 5 10.30 14.92 -7.17
CA LEU A 5 8.87 14.63 -7.33
C LEU A 5 8.66 13.23 -7.92
N ASP A 6 9.39 12.88 -8.97
CA ASP A 6 9.32 11.57 -9.61
C ASP A 6 9.70 10.42 -8.67
N ARG A 7 10.79 10.57 -7.90
CA ARG A 7 11.17 9.57 -6.88
C ARG A 7 10.14 9.44 -5.77
N VAL A 8 9.55 10.56 -5.34
CA VAL A 8 8.49 10.56 -4.32
C VAL A 8 7.21 9.91 -4.85
N ASP A 9 6.87 10.11 -6.12
CA ASP A 9 5.70 9.52 -6.76
C ASP A 9 5.76 7.99 -6.83
N GLY A 10 6.94 7.38 -6.97
CA GLY A 10 7.11 5.92 -6.88
C GLY A 10 7.18 5.38 -5.44
N LEU A 11 7.67 6.19 -4.50
CA LEU A 11 7.79 5.85 -3.08
C LEU A 11 6.43 5.83 -2.36
N ILE A 12 5.53 6.76 -2.69
CA ILE A 12 4.19 6.85 -2.12
C ILE A 12 3.38 5.55 -2.29
N PRO A 13 3.18 5.01 -3.51
CA PRO A 13 2.43 3.76 -3.70
C PRO A 13 3.15 2.56 -3.10
N LEU A 14 4.49 2.56 -3.08
CA LEU A 14 5.27 1.50 -2.43
C LEU A 14 5.01 1.46 -0.91
N VAL A 15 5.18 2.60 -0.22
CA VAL A 15 4.96 2.70 1.24
C VAL A 15 3.49 2.50 1.60
N GLY A 16 2.58 3.09 0.83
CA GLY A 16 1.13 2.90 0.99
C GLY A 16 0.72 1.45 0.77
N GLY A 17 1.31 0.78 -0.21
CA GLY A 17 1.11 -0.64 -0.48
C GLY A 17 1.61 -1.54 0.65
N ILE A 18 2.83 -1.29 1.16
CA ILE A 18 3.39 -2.01 2.33
C ILE A 18 2.44 -1.88 3.52
N TYR A 19 2.04 -0.65 3.86
CA TYR A 19 1.14 -0.41 4.99
C TYR A 19 -0.22 -1.10 4.82
N THR A 20 -0.80 -1.02 3.61
CA THR A 20 -2.09 -1.66 3.29
C THR A 20 -1.98 -3.18 3.33
N SER A 21 -0.87 -3.75 2.86
CA SER A 21 -0.58 -5.17 3.01
C SER A 21 -0.45 -5.56 4.48
N LEU A 22 0.28 -4.80 5.30
CA LEU A 22 0.40 -5.09 6.74
C LEU A 22 -0.96 -5.08 7.45
N LEU A 23 -1.87 -4.18 7.06
CA LEU A 23 -3.27 -4.17 7.50
C LEU A 23 -4.03 -5.41 7.00
N GLY A 24 -3.90 -5.76 5.72
CA GLY A 24 -4.57 -6.92 5.10
C GLY A 24 -4.09 -8.27 5.65
N PHE A 25 -2.82 -8.41 6.00
CA PHE A 25 -2.31 -9.58 6.71
C PHE A 25 -2.73 -9.58 8.20
N GLY A 26 -3.11 -8.42 8.73
CA GLY A 26 -3.49 -8.25 10.13
C GLY A 26 -2.30 -8.22 11.08
N ILE A 27 -1.11 -7.87 10.55
CA ILE A 27 0.09 -7.57 11.34
C ILE A 27 -0.15 -6.28 12.12
N ILE A 28 -0.75 -5.29 11.46
CA ILE A 28 -1.25 -4.08 12.10
C ILE A 28 -2.76 -4.22 12.29
N LYS A 29 -3.22 -4.09 13.54
CA LYS A 29 -4.65 -4.05 13.87
C LYS A 29 -5.01 -2.66 14.37
N PRO A 30 -5.77 -1.86 13.59
CA PRO A 30 -6.26 -0.58 14.08
C PRO A 30 -7.23 -0.82 15.23
N LYS A 31 -7.13 -0.01 16.30
CA LYS A 31 -8.11 -0.04 17.39
C LYS A 31 -9.45 0.47 16.88
N MET A 32 -10.37 -0.45 16.59
CA MET A 32 -11.71 -0.11 16.13
C MET A 32 -12.62 0.21 17.32
N LYS A 33 -13.37 1.32 17.23
CA LYS A 33 -14.23 1.82 18.33
C LYS A 33 -15.60 1.13 18.41
N SER A 34 -16.00 0.36 17.40
CA SER A 34 -17.31 -0.27 17.30
C SER A 34 -17.21 -1.64 16.62
N LYS A 35 -18.04 -2.60 17.06
CA LYS A 35 -18.13 -3.96 16.51
C LYS A 35 -18.47 -3.97 15.01
N GLU A 36 -19.29 -3.03 14.54
CA GLU A 36 -19.66 -2.94 13.12
C GLU A 36 -18.45 -2.63 12.22
N HIS A 37 -17.50 -1.83 12.73
CA HIS A 37 -16.29 -1.50 11.97
C HIS A 37 -15.33 -2.68 11.92
N GLU A 38 -15.26 -3.46 13.01
CA GLU A 38 -14.45 -4.67 13.09
C GLU A 38 -14.92 -5.74 12.09
N GLU A 39 -16.24 -5.99 12.00
CA GLU A 39 -16.81 -6.91 11.03
C GLU A 39 -16.56 -6.49 9.58
N LYS A 40 -16.74 -5.19 9.29
CA LYS A 40 -16.40 -4.62 7.97
C LYS A 40 -14.91 -4.83 7.69
N PHE A 41 -14.03 -4.53 8.64
CA PHE A 41 -12.59 -4.70 8.45
C PHE A 41 -12.21 -6.15 8.15
N ILE A 42 -12.79 -7.12 8.86
CA ILE A 42 -12.55 -8.54 8.60
C ILE A 42 -13.01 -8.92 7.18
N LYS A 43 -14.18 -8.41 6.75
CA LYS A 43 -14.70 -8.65 5.39
C LYS A 43 -13.83 -8.04 4.30
N PHE A 44 -13.28 -6.84 4.54
CA PHE A 44 -12.40 -6.13 3.60
C PHE A 44 -10.93 -6.52 3.72
N LYS A 45 -10.54 -7.28 4.75
CA LYS A 45 -9.17 -7.78 4.98
C LYS A 45 -8.54 -8.45 3.74
N PRO A 46 -9.21 -9.39 3.03
CA PRO A 46 -8.65 -9.96 1.80
C PRO A 46 -8.48 -8.92 0.68
N ILE A 47 -9.36 -7.92 0.61
CA ILE A 47 -9.26 -6.84 -0.38
C ILE A 47 -8.03 -5.97 -0.08
N PHE A 48 -7.81 -5.58 1.19
CA PHE A 48 -6.61 -4.86 1.61
C PHE A 48 -5.32 -5.65 1.35
N LYS A 49 -5.37 -6.98 1.50
CA LYS A 49 -4.22 -7.84 1.19
C LYS A 49 -3.87 -7.80 -0.29
N ILE A 50 -4.86 -7.93 -1.17
CA ILE A 50 -4.67 -7.92 -2.63
C ILE A 50 -4.27 -6.52 -3.11
N SER A 51 -4.98 -5.48 -2.66
CA SER A 51 -4.71 -4.10 -3.07
C SER A 51 -3.35 -3.61 -2.56
N GLY A 52 -2.93 -4.02 -1.36
CA GLY A 52 -1.60 -3.73 -0.84
C GLY A 52 -0.50 -4.35 -1.70
N ILE A 53 -0.61 -5.64 -2.06
CA ILE A 53 0.37 -6.30 -2.93
C ILE A 53 0.42 -5.63 -4.31
N PHE A 54 -0.75 -5.30 -4.86
CA PHE A 54 -0.83 -4.59 -6.13
C PHE A 54 -0.16 -3.21 -6.08
N LEU A 55 -0.39 -2.43 -5.02
CA LEU A 55 0.24 -1.12 -4.81
C LEU A 55 1.76 -1.23 -4.66
N ILE A 56 2.25 -2.24 -3.93
CA ILE A 56 3.70 -2.51 -3.82
C ILE A 56 4.27 -2.82 -5.20
N PHE A 57 3.62 -3.70 -5.96
CA PHE A 57 4.06 -4.08 -7.28
C PHE A 57 4.06 -2.88 -8.25
N TRP A 58 3.01 -2.06 -8.19
CA TRP A 58 2.92 -0.83 -8.98
C TRP A 58 4.01 0.18 -8.62
N GLY A 59 4.25 0.41 -7.33
CA GLY A 59 5.34 1.28 -6.85
C GLY A 59 6.72 0.76 -7.26
N LEU A 60 6.94 -0.55 -7.22
CA LEU A 60 8.17 -1.17 -7.72
C LEU A 60 8.33 -0.96 -9.22
N VAL A 61 7.27 -1.14 -10.01
CA VAL A 61 7.31 -0.91 -11.46
C VAL A 61 7.60 0.57 -11.79
N GLN A 62 6.99 1.52 -11.06
CA GLN A 62 7.31 2.94 -11.21
C GLN A 62 8.76 3.26 -10.83
N LEU A 63 9.27 2.72 -9.72
CA LEU A 63 10.66 2.89 -9.31
C LEU A 63 11.65 2.31 -10.32
N LEU A 64 11.35 1.13 -10.86
CA LEU A 64 12.18 0.49 -11.90
C LEU A 64 12.11 1.23 -13.24
N GLY A 65 10.93 1.75 -13.61
CA GLY A 65 10.76 2.58 -14.81
C GLY A 65 11.51 3.90 -14.72
N LEU A 66 11.57 4.51 -13.53
CA LEU A 66 12.38 5.69 -13.25
C LEU A 66 13.89 5.40 -13.30
N LEU A 67 14.31 4.22 -12.85
CA LEU A 67 15.71 3.79 -12.90
C LEU A 67 16.18 3.38 -14.31
N GLY A 68 15.27 2.89 -15.16
CA GLY A 68 15.57 2.43 -16.53
C GLY A 68 15.58 3.53 -17.59
N HIS A 69 15.22 4.77 -17.24
CA HIS A 69 15.22 5.94 -18.12
C HIS A 69 16.46 6.84 -17.94
N HIS A 70 17.56 6.27 -17.42
CA HIS A 70 18.90 6.86 -17.36
C HIS A 70 19.81 6.30 -18.46
#